data_AF-A0A2A5JQQ0-F1
#
_entry.id   AF-A0A2A5JQQ0-F1
#
_cell.length_a   1.000
_cell.length_b   1.000
_cell.length_c   1.000
_cell.angle_alpha   90.00
_cell.angle_beta   90.00
_cell.angle_gamma   90.00
#
_symmetry.space_group_name_H-M   'P 1'
#
loop_
_entity.id
_entity.type
_entity.pdbx_description
1 polymer ?
#
loop_
_entity_poly.entity_id
_entity_poly.type
_entity_poly.pdbx_seq_one_letter_code
_entity_poly.pdbx_strand_id
1 'polypeptide(L)'
;MSSRLVTWIVLLLGASLSYQLQAEEIKPVGILHAVPSKCVALNQGRTCYADVKVTVNAPNEGDYCIRESLSKKILQCWAKTDSFKYDLDFSSDESLSYELISKQSRDVLAVTTIEVNWVHKVKTKKRRWRLF
;
A
#
# COMPACT_ATOMS: atom_id res chain seq x y z
N MET A 1 2.03 41.49 53.82
CA MET A 1 1.39 41.67 52.50
C MET A 1 2.17 41.03 51.34
N SER A 2 3.06 40.05 51.57
CA SER A 2 3.97 39.50 50.54
C SER A 2 3.78 38.00 50.26
N SER A 3 3.07 37.27 51.12
CA SER A 3 2.97 35.80 51.04
C SER A 3 1.93 35.27 50.06
N ARG A 4 0.97 36.09 49.61
CA ARG A 4 -0.08 35.66 48.65
C ARG A 4 0.31 35.89 47.18
N LEU A 5 1.33 36.70 46.91
CA LEU A 5 1.82 36.95 45.55
C LEU A 5 2.74 35.85 45.04
N VAL A 6 3.53 35.23 45.92
CA VAL A 6 4.49 34.18 45.56
C VAL A 6 3.78 32.88 45.15
N THR A 7 2.65 32.54 45.78
CA THR A 7 1.89 31.33 45.47
C THR A 7 1.21 31.36 44.10
N TRP A 8 0.90 32.54 43.56
CA TRP A 8 0.28 32.67 42.22
C TRP A 8 1.31 32.56 41.10
N ILE A 9 2.57 32.94 41.35
CA ILE A 9 3.65 32.88 40.36
C ILE A 9 4.11 31.42 40.13
N VAL A 10 4.10 30.59 41.18
CA VAL A 10 4.47 29.16 41.07
C VAL A 10 3.40 28.34 40.35
N LEU A 11 2.12 28.70 40.47
CA LEU A 11 1.01 28.01 39.78
C LEU A 11 0.90 28.35 38.28
N LEU A 12 1.37 29.53 37.86
CA LEU A 12 1.34 29.95 36.44
C LEU A 12 2.51 29.41 35.60
N LEU A 13 3.65 29.06 36.21
CA LEU A 13 4.78 28.46 35.49
C LEU A 13 4.64 26.95 35.22
N GLY A 14 3.67 26.26 35.84
CA GLY A 14 3.47 24.83 35.65
C GLY A 14 2.61 24.42 34.44
N ALA A 15 2.00 25.38 33.73
CA ALA A 15 0.93 25.09 32.78
C ALA A 15 1.32 25.11 31.29
N SER A 16 2.58 25.41 30.93
CA SER A 16 2.95 25.66 29.53
C SER A 16 4.21 24.94 29.09
N LEU A 17 4.21 23.60 29.09
CA LEU A 17 5.16 22.80 28.31
C LEU A 17 4.54 21.44 27.93
N SER A 18 3.43 21.48 27.20
CA SER A 18 2.91 20.31 26.49
C SER A 18 3.22 20.47 24.99
N TYR A 19 4.48 20.30 24.61
CA TYR A 19 4.83 20.16 23.20
C TYR A 19 4.38 18.76 22.74
N GLN A 20 3.37 18.71 21.88
CA GLN A 20 2.98 17.47 21.19
C GLN A 20 4.09 17.12 20.20
N LEU A 21 4.95 16.16 20.53
CA LEU A 21 5.85 15.53 19.58
C LEU A 21 5.01 14.61 18.67
N GLN A 22 4.67 15.09 17.47
CA GLN A 22 4.12 14.23 16.42
C GLN A 22 5.27 13.45 15.78
N ALA A 23 5.36 12.17 16.12
CA ALA A 23 6.19 11.23 15.37
C ALA A 23 5.53 10.97 14.00
N GLU A 24 6.20 11.36 12.93
CA GLU A 24 5.82 10.95 11.58
C GLU A 24 6.15 9.46 11.44
N GLU A 25 5.13 8.63 11.24
CA GLU A 25 5.29 7.19 11.08
C GLU A 25 5.98 6.91 9.74
N ILE A 26 7.32 6.81 9.74
CA ILE A 26 8.10 6.42 8.57
C ILE A 26 7.79 4.95 8.28
N LYS A 27 6.76 4.70 7.47
CA LYS A 27 6.49 3.35 6.97
C LYS A 27 7.67 2.93 6.10
N PRO A 28 8.36 1.83 6.43
CA PRO A 28 9.49 1.39 5.63
C PRO A 28 9.02 1.15 4.20
N VAL A 29 9.52 1.98 3.29
CA VAL A 29 9.33 1.82 1.85
C VAL A 29 10.11 0.55 1.50
N GLY A 30 9.41 -0.59 1.44
CA GLY A 30 9.93 -1.85 0.89
C GLY A 30 10.57 -1.72 -0.51
N ILE A 31 11.11 -2.81 -1.05
CA ILE A 31 11.84 -2.75 -2.32
C ILE A 31 10.92 -2.46 -3.53
N LEU A 32 9.66 -2.91 -3.45
CA LEU A 32 8.66 -2.81 -4.52
C LEU A 32 7.39 -2.15 -3.98
N HIS A 33 6.97 -1.04 -4.59
CA HIS A 33 5.75 -0.31 -4.23
C HIS A 33 4.84 -0.13 -5.42
N ALA A 34 3.54 -0.24 -5.18
CA ALA A 34 2.49 0.04 -6.16
C ALA A 34 1.51 1.06 -5.57
N VAL A 35 1.27 2.15 -6.31
CA VAL A 35 0.33 3.20 -5.90
C VAL A 35 -0.64 3.49 -7.06
N PRO A 36 -1.97 3.34 -6.85
CA PRO A 36 -2.62 2.87 -5.62
C PRO A 36 -2.47 1.35 -5.41
N SER A 37 -2.47 0.91 -4.15
CA SER A 37 -2.51 -0.52 -3.79
C SER A 37 -3.92 -1.09 -3.72
N LYS A 38 -4.95 -0.26 -3.91
CA LYS A 38 -6.36 -0.65 -3.92
C LYS A 38 -7.04 -0.11 -5.15
N CYS A 39 -7.80 -0.97 -5.82
CA CYS A 39 -8.67 -0.62 -6.93
C CYS A 39 -10.13 -0.80 -6.48
N VAL A 40 -10.98 0.20 -6.68
CA VAL A 40 -12.40 0.12 -6.26
C VAL A 40 -13.32 0.06 -7.46
N ALA A 41 -14.06 -1.04 -7.59
CA ALA A 41 -15.13 -1.20 -8.58
C ALA A 41 -16.51 -1.00 -7.92
N LEU A 42 -17.48 -0.49 -8.69
CA LEU A 42 -18.81 -0.18 -8.16
C LEU A 42 -19.56 -1.43 -7.65
N ASN A 43 -19.61 -2.47 -8.48
CA ASN A 43 -20.31 -3.72 -8.19
C ASN A 43 -19.32 -4.88 -8.16
N GLN A 44 -19.56 -5.83 -7.27
CA GLN A 44 -18.80 -7.07 -7.21
C GLN A 44 -18.81 -7.82 -8.55
N GLY A 45 -17.64 -8.34 -8.95
CA GLY A 45 -17.43 -9.06 -10.20
C GLY A 45 -17.28 -8.17 -11.44
N ARG A 46 -17.28 -6.84 -11.30
CA ARG A 46 -16.88 -5.95 -12.40
C ARG A 46 -15.37 -5.78 -12.40
N THR A 47 -14.79 -5.77 -13.60
CA THR A 47 -13.40 -5.39 -13.82
C THR A 47 -13.13 -4.01 -13.23
N CYS A 48 -12.11 -3.94 -12.39
CA CYS A 48 -11.57 -2.71 -11.83
C CYS A 48 -10.41 -2.23 -12.69
N TYR A 49 -10.35 -0.92 -12.94
CA TYR A 49 -9.32 -0.28 -13.75
C TYR A 49 -8.57 0.75 -12.91
N ALA A 50 -7.24 0.72 -12.97
CA ALA A 50 -6.40 1.72 -12.31
C ALA A 50 -5.06 1.88 -13.03
N ASP A 51 -4.62 3.12 -13.17
CA ASP A 51 -3.25 3.44 -13.59
C ASP A 51 -2.35 3.36 -12.36
N VAL A 52 -1.58 2.30 -12.24
CA VAL A 52 -0.76 2.01 -11.05
C VAL A 52 0.70 2.35 -11.32
N LYS A 53 1.24 3.24 -10.50
CA LYS A 53 2.67 3.58 -10.51
C LYS A 53 3.42 2.59 -9.64
N VAL A 54 4.21 1.74 -10.28
CA VAL A 54 5.13 0.84 -9.61
C VAL A 54 6.49 1.53 -9.47
N THR A 55 7.05 1.54 -8.26
CA THR A 55 8.39 2.06 -7.98
C THR A 55 9.21 0.97 -7.32
N VAL A 56 10.42 0.78 -7.83
CA VAL A 56 11.39 -0.18 -7.28
C VAL A 56 12.61 0.58 -6.78
N ASN A 57 13.08 0.19 -5.59
CA ASN A 57 14.36 0.59 -5.02
C ASN A 57 15.05 -0.67 -4.47
N ALA A 58 15.80 -1.35 -5.33
CA ALA A 58 16.59 -2.52 -5.00
C ALA A 58 17.84 -2.13 -4.18
N PRO A 59 18.36 -3.02 -3.32
CA PRO A 59 19.52 -2.72 -2.49
C PRO A 59 20.84 -2.63 -3.25
N ASN A 60 20.92 -3.22 -4.45
CA ASN A 60 22.14 -3.24 -5.28
C ASN A 60 21.78 -3.03 -6.75
N GLU A 61 22.73 -2.56 -7.55
CA GLU A 61 22.61 -2.53 -9.00
C GLU A 61 22.50 -3.95 -9.56
N GLY A 62 21.54 -4.19 -10.45
CA GLY A 62 21.34 -5.51 -11.03
C GLY A 62 20.38 -5.53 -12.20
N ASP A 63 20.05 -6.75 -12.62
CA ASP A 63 19.06 -7.01 -13.66
C ASP A 63 17.78 -7.53 -13.00
N TYR A 64 16.69 -6.80 -13.15
CA TYR A 64 15.43 -7.05 -12.46
C TYR A 64 14.26 -7.13 -13.43
N CYS A 65 13.27 -7.96 -13.11
CA CYS A 65 12.02 -8.03 -13.86
C CYS A 65 10.82 -7.93 -12.93
N ILE A 66 9.76 -7.27 -13.39
CA ILE A 66 8.44 -7.35 -12.79
C ILE A 66 7.66 -8.45 -13.51
N ARG A 67 7.03 -9.35 -12.76
CA ARG A 67 6.11 -10.35 -13.30
C ARG A 67 4.83 -10.43 -12.48
N GLU A 68 3.77 -10.92 -13.09
CA GLU A 68 2.57 -11.29 -12.35
C GLU A 68 2.82 -12.59 -11.55
N SER A 69 2.37 -12.65 -10.30
CA SER A 69 2.62 -13.77 -9.40
C SER A 69 1.96 -15.08 -9.84
N LEU A 70 0.72 -15.04 -10.34
CA LEU A 70 -0.01 -16.26 -10.66
C LEU A 70 0.36 -16.80 -12.04
N SER A 71 0.20 -15.97 -13.09
CA SER A 71 0.51 -16.37 -14.46
C SER A 71 2.01 -16.52 -14.75
N LYS A 72 2.87 -15.98 -13.86
CA LYS A 72 4.33 -15.87 -14.06
C LYS A 72 4.72 -15.08 -15.32
N LYS A 73 3.78 -14.35 -15.92
CA LYS A 73 4.00 -13.50 -17.08
C LYS A 73 4.93 -12.35 -16.71
N ILE A 74 6.07 -12.26 -17.40
CA ILE A 74 6.97 -11.12 -17.31
C ILE A 74 6.29 -9.92 -17.97
N LEU A 75 6.23 -8.80 -17.24
CA LEU A 75 5.70 -7.54 -17.74
C LEU A 75 6.81 -6.74 -18.42
N GLN A 76 7.90 -6.49 -17.68
CA GLN A 76 9.04 -5.73 -18.15
C GLN A 76 10.29 -6.05 -17.32
N CYS A 77 11.45 -5.89 -17.94
CA CYS A 77 12.75 -6.04 -17.29
C CYS A 77 13.59 -4.79 -17.48
N TRP A 78 14.45 -4.52 -16.50
CA TRP A 78 15.46 -3.48 -16.50
C TRP A 78 16.82 -4.12 -16.24
N ALA A 79 17.85 -3.53 -16.82
CA ALA A 79 19.22 -4.01 -16.68
C ALA A 79 20.10 -2.93 -16.06
N LYS A 80 21.11 -3.35 -15.30
CA LYS A 80 22.12 -2.47 -14.72
C LYS A 80 21.52 -1.26 -14.00
N THR A 81 20.57 -1.52 -13.11
CA THR A 81 19.89 -0.48 -12.33
C THR A 81 19.55 -0.99 -10.94
N ASP A 82 19.48 -0.09 -9.96
CA ASP A 82 18.96 -0.33 -8.61
C ASP A 82 17.58 0.30 -8.40
N SER A 83 17.10 1.14 -9.31
CA SER A 83 15.89 1.94 -9.10
C SER A 83 15.20 2.30 -10.41
N PHE A 84 13.88 2.10 -10.45
CA PHE A 84 13.08 2.37 -11.65
C PHE A 84 11.60 2.54 -11.33
N LYS A 85 10.87 3.10 -12.29
CA LYS A 85 9.42 3.23 -12.26
C LYS A 85 8.79 2.53 -13.46
N TYR A 86 7.58 2.03 -13.25
CA TYR A 86 6.80 1.35 -14.26
C TYR A 86 5.33 1.73 -14.11
N ASP A 87 4.72 2.20 -15.21
CA ASP A 87 3.29 2.46 -15.25
C ASP A 87 2.58 1.16 -15.66
N LEU A 88 1.71 0.68 -14.77
CA LEU A 88 0.95 -0.54 -14.92
C LEU A 88 -0.53 -0.21 -15.15
N ASP A 89 -1.04 -0.59 -16.32
CA ASP A 89 -2.47 -0.55 -16.63
C ASP A 89 -3.14 -1.76 -15.95
N PHE A 90 -3.62 -1.58 -14.71
CA PHE A 90 -4.30 -2.64 -13.98
C PHE A 90 -5.73 -2.79 -14.50
N SER A 91 -6.10 -4.02 -14.85
CA SER A 91 -7.44 -4.41 -15.29
C SER A 91 -7.75 -5.82 -14.80
N SER A 92 -8.51 -5.93 -13.71
CA SER A 92 -8.96 -7.22 -13.18
C SER A 92 -10.19 -7.06 -12.29
N ASP A 93 -11.04 -8.09 -12.24
CA ASP A 93 -12.11 -8.23 -11.26
C ASP A 93 -11.65 -8.92 -9.96
N GLU A 94 -10.40 -9.38 -9.91
CA GLU A 94 -9.75 -10.03 -8.78
C GLU A 94 -8.48 -9.28 -8.34
N SER A 95 -8.07 -9.48 -7.08
CA SER A 95 -6.81 -8.93 -6.58
C SER A 95 -5.62 -9.68 -7.19
N LEU A 96 -4.67 -8.94 -7.79
CA LEU A 96 -3.47 -9.54 -8.39
C LEU A 96 -2.22 -9.13 -7.64
N SER A 97 -1.28 -10.07 -7.53
CA SER A 97 0.04 -9.85 -6.97
C SER A 97 1.10 -9.77 -8.07
N TYR A 98 2.08 -8.92 -7.86
CA TYR A 98 3.23 -8.70 -8.73
C TYR A 98 4.51 -8.92 -7.96
N GLU A 99 5.46 -9.61 -8.59
CA GLU A 99 6.75 -9.98 -8.04
C GLU A 99 7.86 -9.18 -8.72
N LEU A 100 8.79 -8.67 -7.92
CA LEU A 100 10.11 -8.28 -8.39
C LEU A 100 11.03 -9.50 -8.32
N ILE A 101 11.67 -9.86 -9.43
CA ILE A 101 12.64 -10.96 -9.49
C ILE A 101 14.01 -10.50 -9.97
N SER A 102 15.06 -11.13 -9.44
CA SER A 102 16.41 -11.03 -10.03
C SER A 102 16.49 -11.88 -11.28
N LYS A 103 17.02 -11.34 -12.38
CA LYS A 103 17.24 -12.13 -13.62
C LYS A 103 18.33 -13.19 -13.43
N GLN A 104 19.31 -12.93 -12.58
CA GLN A 104 20.45 -13.83 -12.37
C GLN A 104 20.05 -15.07 -11.55
N SER A 105 19.43 -14.85 -10.39
CA SER A 105 19.08 -15.95 -9.48
C SER A 105 17.65 -16.48 -9.67
N ARG A 106 16.79 -15.70 -10.34
CA ARG A 106 15.33 -15.94 -10.44
C ARG A 106 14.59 -15.93 -9.10
N ASP A 107 15.24 -15.44 -8.05
CA ASP A 107 14.63 -15.29 -6.74
C ASP A 107 13.58 -14.18 -6.74
N VAL A 108 12.52 -14.38 -5.95
CA VAL A 108 11.55 -13.35 -5.64
C VAL A 108 12.13 -12.45 -4.55
N LEU A 109 12.32 -11.18 -4.89
CA LEU A 109 12.93 -10.18 -4.01
C LEU A 109 11.89 -9.40 -3.22
N ALA A 110 10.73 -9.16 -3.82
CA ALA A 110 9.60 -8.46 -3.20
C ALA A 110 8.29 -8.80 -3.92
N VAL A 111 7.18 -8.62 -3.21
CA VAL A 111 5.83 -8.81 -3.73
C VAL A 111 4.99 -7.60 -3.36
N THR A 112 4.14 -7.14 -4.28
CA THR A 112 3.10 -6.15 -4.01
C THR A 112 1.77 -6.65 -4.55
N THR A 113 0.67 -6.27 -3.92
CA THR A 113 -0.68 -6.72 -4.29
C THR A 113 -1.56 -5.50 -4.54
N ILE A 114 -2.27 -5.51 -5.67
CA ILE A 114 -3.32 -4.54 -5.97
C ILE A 114 -4.64 -5.19 -5.56
N GLU A 115 -5.23 -4.70 -4.48
CA GLU A 115 -6.46 -5.26 -3.92
C GLU A 115 -7.70 -4.70 -4.64
N VAL A 116 -8.51 -5.58 -5.22
CA VAL A 116 -9.82 -5.19 -5.74
C VAL A 116 -10.84 -5.16 -4.61
N ASN A 117 -11.49 -4.00 -4.47
CA ASN A 117 -12.54 -3.75 -3.51
C ASN A 117 -13.84 -3.37 -4.23
N TRP A 118 -14.98 -3.68 -3.60
CA TRP A 118 -16.30 -3.39 -4.15
C TRP A 118 -17.11 -2.50 -3.22
N VAL A 119 -17.77 -1.49 -3.78
CA VAL A 119 -18.73 -0.65 -3.05
C VAL A 119 -20.00 -1.44 -2.75
N HIS A 120 -20.54 -2.14 -3.76
CA HIS A 120 -21.72 -2.98 -3.63
C HIS A 120 -21.36 -4.47 -3.77
N LYS A 121 -21.46 -5.20 -2.65
CA LYS A 121 -21.32 -6.65 -2.61
C LYS A 121 -22.66 -7.31 -2.96
N VAL A 122 -22.61 -8.40 -3.74
CA VAL A 122 -23.79 -9.19 -4.06
C VAL A 122 -24.30 -9.83 -2.77
N LYS A 123 -25.51 -9.47 -2.35
CA LYS A 123 -26.16 -10.07 -1.19
C LYS A 123 -26.87 -11.34 -1.61
N THR A 124 -26.37 -12.50 -1.18
CA THR A 124 -27.08 -13.77 -1.34
C THR A 124 -28.35 -13.74 -0.49
N LYS A 125 -29.53 -13.61 -1.11
CA LYS A 125 -30.80 -13.76 -0.38
C LYS A 125 -30.92 -15.20 0.09
N LYS A 126 -31.01 -15.41 1.42
CA LYS A 126 -31.34 -16.73 1.98
C LYS A 126 -32.67 -17.19 1.39
N ARG A 127 -32.67 -18.30 0.65
CA ARG A 127 -33.90 -18.92 0.15
C ARG A 127 -34.67 -19.46 1.35
N ARG A 128 -35.84 -18.89 1.62
CA ARG A 128 -36.79 -19.49 2.57
C ARG A 128 -37.57 -20.56 1.81
N TRP A 129 -37.63 -21.77 2.35
CA TRP A 129 -38.53 -22.80 1.87
C TRP A 129 -39.95 -22.22 1.86
N ARG A 130 -40.62 -22.26 0.71
CA ARG A 130 -42.05 -21.99 0.65
C ARG A 130 -42.74 -23.35 0.73
N LEU A 131 -43.55 -23.54 1.76
CA LEU A 131 -44.49 -24.65 1.82
C LEU A 131 -45.57 -24.35 0.78
N PHE A 132 -45.75 -25.25 -0.18
CA PHE A 132 -46.82 -25.20 -1.17
C PHE A 132 -48.07 -25.86 -0.60
#